data_AF-A0A2D6CMF8-F1
#
_entry.id   AF-A0A2D6CMF8-F1
#
_cell.length_a   1.000
_cell.length_b   1.000
_cell.length_c   1.000
_cell.angle_alpha   90.00
_cell.angle_beta   90.00
_cell.angle_gamma   90.00
#
_symmetry.space_group_name_H-M   'P 1'
#
loop_
_entity.id
_entity.type
_entity.pdbx_description
1 polymer ?
#
loop_
_entity_poly.entity_id
_entity_poly.type
_entity_poly.pdbx_seq_one_letter_code
_entity_poly.pdbx_strand_id
1 'polypeptide(L)'
;MIQERLSITVAGSGGAGVVTVGNILLEAAGLTGWFARLSRSSGPQIRGGEIAATVCLSSRPIRSEAAHCDLLLALDWKNISRFADEMVLNRHSMVISDPAQGEVPERIRDSGAHYLAMPFKELAAQAGGTRTNMIALGVAAQLAGLSRESVERTLEKTFHGDRRFVTGMAGVDAGIAAALPVPSLDLPSAPTPSQAERWSITGNQAAALGALRGGVRFAAGYPITPATEVLEWLALALPKLGGVFMQAEDELAAVNQIIGASFGGVPAITATSGPGLALMMESIGLAVAAEVPIVVIDVMRGGPATGIPTKSEQSDLNIALHGLPGDAPHLVIAPTSVNDCLDTTHWAVTLSEWLQAPAIVLSNQALGQTRVIDSKPAPREWATERKIPDQADDTYQRYQLTADSVSPMTLPGMPGGQYTAEGLEHDESGIPSVAAGNHLHQLDKRCNKLADFDYGDYWADVEGAGSTAIITWGATVGAARDLLARSPEFDGGLRLIALRLLAPEQPGPMAKMLHGVKRILIVEQSHGGQFYRYLKSCYDLSVPTRSFCRPGPVPILAVEIATWLQQWDSS
;
A
#
# COMPACT_ATOMS: atom_id res chain seq x y z
N MET A 1 7.00 -13.15 23.85
CA MET A 1 6.33 -14.22 23.08
C MET A 1 6.90 -14.21 21.68
N ILE A 2 7.27 -15.40 21.20
CA ILE A 2 8.10 -15.62 20.02
C ILE A 2 7.35 -15.13 18.78
N GLN A 3 7.95 -14.19 18.05
CA GLN A 3 7.57 -13.97 16.67
C GLN A 3 7.84 -15.28 15.93
N GLU A 4 6.80 -15.98 15.44
CA GLU A 4 6.94 -17.11 14.50
C GLU A 4 7.39 -16.62 13.11
N ARG A 5 8.31 -15.65 13.07
CA ARG A 5 8.84 -15.07 11.84
C ARG A 5 10.29 -14.67 12.06
N LEU A 6 11.09 -14.86 11.02
CA LEU A 6 12.50 -14.48 10.95
C LEU A 6 12.62 -13.21 10.11
N SER A 7 13.21 -12.15 10.66
CA SER A 7 13.46 -10.87 10.01
C SER A 7 14.94 -10.69 9.69
N ILE A 8 15.27 -10.66 8.41
CA ILE A 8 16.63 -10.51 7.88
C ILE A 8 16.73 -9.14 7.21
N THR A 9 17.57 -8.26 7.75
CA THR A 9 17.89 -6.97 7.11
C THR A 9 19.25 -7.04 6.45
N VAL A 10 19.31 -6.69 5.16
CA VAL A 10 20.55 -6.41 4.47
C VAL A 10 20.68 -4.91 4.33
N ALA A 11 21.82 -4.35 4.71
CA ALA A 11 22.05 -2.90 4.69
C ALA A 11 23.39 -2.54 4.05
N GLY A 12 23.46 -1.34 3.46
CA GLY A 12 24.68 -0.79 2.89
C GLY A 12 24.40 0.43 2.02
N SER A 13 25.38 0.78 1.19
CA SER A 13 25.28 1.90 0.25
C SER A 13 24.54 1.56 -1.04
N GLY A 14 23.89 2.56 -1.64
CA GLY A 14 23.22 2.43 -2.93
C GLY A 14 24.20 1.98 -4.02
N GLY A 15 23.90 0.83 -4.63
CA GLY A 15 24.79 0.15 -5.59
C GLY A 15 25.50 -1.09 -5.02
N ALA A 16 25.49 -1.30 -3.69
CA ALA A 16 26.03 -2.50 -3.05
C ALA A 16 25.20 -3.77 -3.32
N GLY A 17 24.03 -3.66 -3.97
CA GLY A 17 23.18 -4.79 -4.33
C GLY A 17 22.29 -5.30 -3.19
N VAL A 18 22.00 -4.45 -2.19
CA VAL A 18 21.12 -4.75 -1.05
C VAL A 18 19.73 -5.22 -1.47
N VAL A 19 19.06 -4.46 -2.35
CA VAL A 19 17.71 -4.82 -2.85
C VAL A 19 17.73 -6.10 -3.69
N THR A 20 18.84 -6.38 -4.39
CA THR A 20 19.01 -7.63 -5.15
C THR A 20 19.02 -8.83 -4.20
N VAL A 21 19.77 -8.75 -3.10
CA VAL A 21 19.80 -9.82 -2.08
C VAL A 21 18.41 -10.01 -1.47
N GLY A 22 17.73 -8.92 -1.08
CA GLY A 22 16.38 -8.99 -0.52
C GLY A 22 15.37 -9.66 -1.45
N ASN A 23 15.36 -9.32 -2.74
CA ASN A 23 14.47 -9.95 -3.72
C ASN A 23 14.80 -11.44 -3.92
N ILE A 24 16.09 -11.81 -3.98
CA ILE A 24 16.47 -13.21 -4.18
C ILE A 24 16.08 -14.06 -2.96
N LEU A 25 16.31 -13.55 -1.73
CA LEU A 25 15.87 -14.22 -0.50
C LEU A 25 14.35 -14.41 -0.47
N LEU A 26 13.60 -13.35 -0.81
CA LEU A 26 12.14 -13.37 -0.86
C LEU A 26 11.63 -14.46 -1.82
N GLU A 27 12.11 -14.46 -3.07
CA GLU A 27 11.67 -15.41 -4.11
C GLU A 27 12.12 -16.85 -3.80
N ALA A 28 13.35 -17.04 -3.30
CA ALA A 28 13.83 -18.36 -2.88
C ALA A 28 12.99 -18.95 -1.74
N ALA A 29 12.55 -18.12 -0.79
CA ALA A 29 11.62 -18.52 0.26
C ALA A 29 10.26 -18.94 -0.33
N GLY A 30 9.74 -18.21 -1.33
CA GLY A 30 8.51 -18.58 -2.03
C GLY A 30 8.56 -19.94 -2.72
N LEU A 31 9.72 -20.30 -3.31
CA LEU A 31 9.93 -21.63 -3.92
C LEU A 31 9.90 -22.78 -2.91
N THR A 32 10.07 -22.48 -1.62
CA THR A 32 10.11 -23.48 -0.54
C THR A 32 8.86 -23.44 0.34
N GLY A 33 7.81 -22.71 -0.09
CA GLY A 33 6.49 -22.71 0.55
C GLY A 33 6.28 -21.66 1.64
N TRP A 34 7.29 -20.82 1.93
CA TRP A 34 7.20 -19.74 2.91
C TRP A 34 6.21 -18.65 2.49
N PHE A 35 5.62 -18.01 3.49
CA PHE A 35 5.13 -16.65 3.35
C PHE A 35 6.30 -15.72 3.61
N ALA A 36 6.41 -14.68 2.78
CA ALA A 36 7.52 -13.76 2.89
C ALA A 36 7.09 -12.33 2.58
N ARG A 37 7.77 -11.36 3.20
CA ARG A 37 7.53 -9.94 3.02
C ARG A 37 8.86 -9.22 2.87
N LEU A 38 8.98 -8.37 1.86
CA LEU A 38 10.14 -7.53 1.61
C LEU A 38 9.74 -6.06 1.72
N SER A 39 10.27 -5.37 2.72
CA SER A 39 10.21 -3.91 2.85
C SER A 39 11.57 -3.30 2.47
N ARG A 40 11.53 -2.08 1.95
CA ARG A 40 12.72 -1.33 1.48
C ARG A 40 12.74 0.02 2.16
N SER A 41 13.92 0.39 2.64
CA SER A 41 14.17 1.71 3.23
C SER A 41 15.34 2.34 2.49
N SER A 42 15.11 3.54 1.94
CA SER A 42 16.16 4.30 1.26
C SER A 42 16.22 5.72 1.79
N GLY A 43 17.45 6.26 1.82
CA GLY A 43 17.67 7.69 1.99
C GLY A 43 17.12 8.49 0.80
N PRO A 44 17.15 9.83 0.88
CA PRO A 44 16.65 10.71 -0.18
C PRO A 44 17.54 10.72 -1.44
N GLN A 45 18.77 10.19 -1.38
CA GLN A 45 19.70 10.18 -2.52
C GLN A 45 19.51 8.95 -3.41
N ILE A 46 19.44 9.16 -4.73
CA ILE A 46 19.33 8.10 -5.74
C ILE A 46 20.61 7.25 -5.82
N ARG A 47 21.80 7.86 -5.68
CA ARG A 47 23.10 7.15 -5.73
C ARG A 47 23.93 7.40 -4.49
N GLY A 48 24.54 6.34 -3.98
CA GLY A 48 25.49 6.41 -2.86
C GLY A 48 24.88 6.77 -1.50
N GLY A 49 23.55 6.91 -1.41
CA GLY A 49 22.81 6.99 -0.15
C GLY A 49 22.66 5.63 0.52
N GLU A 50 22.19 5.64 1.76
CA GLU A 50 21.87 4.44 2.53
C GLU A 50 20.66 3.69 1.97
N ILE A 51 20.75 2.36 1.96
CA ILE A 51 19.66 1.47 1.59
C ILE A 51 19.63 0.25 2.51
N ALA A 52 18.42 -0.15 2.90
CA ALA A 52 18.14 -1.38 3.61
C ALA A 52 17.00 -2.15 2.93
N ALA A 53 17.12 -3.46 2.93
CA ALA A 53 16.10 -4.38 2.48
C ALA A 53 15.84 -5.38 3.61
N THR A 54 14.62 -5.40 4.12
CA THR A 54 14.22 -6.29 5.22
C THR A 54 13.28 -7.36 4.68
N VAL A 55 13.71 -8.62 4.79
CA VAL A 55 12.93 -9.80 4.41
C VAL A 55 12.45 -10.49 5.68
N CYS A 56 11.14 -10.55 5.85
CA CYS A 56 10.51 -11.36 6.89
C CYS A 56 10.03 -12.68 6.30
N LEU A 57 10.33 -13.80 6.95
CA LEU A 57 9.91 -15.14 6.57
C LEU A 57 9.03 -15.75 7.66
N SER A 58 7.93 -16.41 7.29
CA SER A 58 7.06 -17.11 8.24
C SER A 58 6.34 -18.30 7.60
N SER A 59 5.99 -19.30 8.41
CA SER A 59 5.14 -20.42 8.00
C SER A 59 3.67 -20.02 7.89
N ARG A 60 3.31 -18.80 8.32
CA ARG A 60 1.96 -18.22 8.26
C ARG A 60 1.99 -16.86 7.53
N PRO A 61 0.85 -16.37 7.01
CA PRO A 61 0.79 -15.06 6.35
C PRO A 61 1.32 -13.93 7.24
N ILE A 62 2.14 -13.04 6.68
CA ILE A 62 2.76 -11.91 7.39
C ILE A 62 1.97 -10.63 7.10
N ARG A 63 1.41 -10.00 8.13
CA ARG A 63 0.49 -8.85 7.97
C ARG A 63 1.14 -7.50 8.27
N SER A 64 2.15 -7.45 9.14
CA SER A 64 2.86 -6.21 9.51
C SER A 64 4.39 -6.37 9.54
N GLU A 65 5.10 -5.28 9.83
CA GLU A 65 6.57 -5.28 10.01
C GLU A 65 6.98 -6.04 11.29
N ALA A 66 8.22 -6.55 11.30
CA ALA A 66 8.84 -7.17 12.47
C ALA A 66 9.09 -6.14 13.58
N ALA A 67 8.96 -6.55 14.86
CA ALA A 67 9.24 -5.66 15.98
C ALA A 67 10.75 -5.41 16.19
N HIS A 68 11.58 -6.30 15.64
CA HIS A 68 13.04 -6.17 15.63
C HIS A 68 13.61 -6.96 14.44
N CYS A 69 14.86 -6.66 14.12
CA CYS A 69 15.67 -7.39 13.16
C CYS A 69 16.37 -8.56 13.87
N ASP A 70 16.20 -9.78 13.38
CA ASP A 70 16.85 -10.98 13.93
C ASP A 70 18.27 -11.14 13.36
N LEU A 71 18.45 -10.87 12.07
CA LEU A 71 19.73 -10.96 11.38
C LEU A 71 20.01 -9.70 10.55
N LEU A 72 21.02 -8.93 10.94
CA LEU A 72 21.54 -7.81 10.16
C LEU A 72 22.81 -8.21 9.41
N LEU A 73 22.77 -8.15 8.09
CA LEU A 73 23.92 -8.27 7.20
C LEU A 73 24.32 -6.88 6.70
N ALA A 74 25.36 -6.31 7.31
CA ALA A 74 25.87 -5.00 6.91
C ALA A 74 27.01 -5.17 5.89
N LEU A 75 26.74 -4.82 4.63
CA LEU A 75 27.74 -4.83 3.56
C LEU A 75 28.76 -3.70 3.73
N ASP A 76 28.28 -2.56 4.23
CA ASP A 76 29.06 -1.41 4.67
C ASP A 76 28.26 -0.63 5.73
N TRP A 77 28.92 0.30 6.43
CA TRP A 77 28.30 1.07 7.51
C TRP A 77 27.74 2.44 7.07
N LYS A 78 27.77 2.74 5.76
CA LYS A 78 27.57 4.11 5.28
C LYS A 78 26.17 4.61 5.63
N ASN A 79 26.09 5.57 6.55
CA ASN A 79 24.87 6.19 7.06
C ASN A 79 23.82 5.21 7.61
N ILE A 80 24.21 3.98 7.97
CA ILE A 80 23.27 2.95 8.45
C ILE A 80 22.49 3.39 9.69
N SER A 81 23.08 4.25 10.52
CA SER A 81 22.47 4.79 11.74
C SER A 81 21.21 5.63 11.48
N ARG A 82 20.99 6.08 10.23
CA ARG A 82 19.75 6.77 9.81
C ARG A 82 18.55 5.84 9.79
N PHE A 83 18.76 4.53 9.70
CA PHE A 83 17.68 3.53 9.78
C PHE A 83 17.56 2.91 11.17
N ALA A 84 18.23 3.44 12.20
CA ALA A 84 18.20 2.81 13.53
C ALA A 84 16.78 2.66 14.10
N ASP A 85 15.89 3.61 13.79
CA ASP A 85 14.49 3.57 14.26
C ASP A 85 13.62 2.57 13.47
N GLU A 86 14.05 2.17 12.27
CA GLU A 86 13.38 1.17 11.41
C GLU A 86 14.02 -0.23 11.54
N MET A 87 15.28 -0.27 11.96
CA MET A 87 16.10 -1.46 12.13
C MET A 87 16.41 -1.64 13.61
N VAL A 88 15.35 -1.91 14.38
CA VAL A 88 15.45 -2.14 15.82
C VAL A 88 16.25 -3.40 16.08
N LEU A 89 17.38 -3.27 16.77
CA LEU A 89 18.24 -4.37 17.20
C LEU A 89 18.13 -4.54 18.72
N ASN A 90 18.27 -5.78 19.20
CA ASN A 90 18.29 -6.09 20.63
C ASN A 90 19.22 -7.29 20.90
N ARG A 91 19.28 -7.75 22.16
CA ARG A 91 20.13 -8.89 22.58
C ARG A 91 19.86 -10.24 21.88
N HIS A 92 18.73 -10.36 21.17
CA HIS A 92 18.38 -11.54 20.37
C HIS A 92 18.81 -11.38 18.90
N SER A 93 19.22 -10.18 18.48
CA SER A 93 19.69 -9.89 17.14
C SER A 93 21.14 -10.35 16.92
N MET A 94 21.44 -10.78 15.70
CA MET A 94 22.78 -11.07 15.20
C MET A 94 23.18 -10.04 14.14
N VAL A 95 24.36 -9.45 14.28
CA VAL A 95 24.95 -8.52 13.31
C VAL A 95 26.19 -9.15 12.70
N ILE A 96 26.18 -9.31 11.37
CA ILE A 96 27.30 -9.82 10.60
C ILE A 96 27.81 -8.70 9.68
N SER A 97 29.08 -8.38 9.78
CA SER A 97 29.73 -7.39 8.91
C SER A 97 31.17 -7.75 8.61
N ASP A 98 31.72 -7.12 7.58
CA ASP A 98 33.13 -7.21 7.26
C ASP A 98 33.95 -6.26 8.15
N PRO A 99 34.93 -6.75 8.95
CA PRO A 99 35.76 -5.90 9.79
C PRO A 99 36.58 -4.88 8.97
N ALA A 100 36.82 -5.13 7.68
CA ALA A 100 37.46 -4.18 6.77
C ALA A 100 36.58 -2.97 6.40
N GLN A 101 35.35 -2.86 6.94
CA GLN A 101 34.48 -1.68 6.83
C GLN A 101 34.68 -0.67 7.96
N GLY A 102 35.55 -0.97 8.92
CA GLY A 102 35.81 -0.12 10.08
C GLY A 102 34.97 -0.49 11.30
N GLU A 103 35.01 0.39 12.31
CA GLU A 103 34.33 0.13 13.59
C GLU A 103 32.81 0.03 13.44
N VAL A 104 32.23 -0.87 14.23
CA VAL A 104 30.78 -1.00 14.35
C VAL A 104 30.19 0.32 14.89
N PRO A 105 29.19 0.92 14.23
CA PRO A 105 28.55 2.14 14.70
C PRO A 105 28.04 2.03 16.14
N GLU A 106 28.17 3.11 16.90
CA GLU A 106 27.80 3.18 18.33
C GLU A 106 26.38 2.69 18.60
N ARG A 107 25.37 3.18 17.85
CA ARG A 107 23.97 2.73 17.99
C ARG A 107 23.78 1.21 17.82
N ILE A 108 24.59 0.56 16.98
CA ILE A 108 24.51 -0.89 16.78
C ILE A 108 25.19 -1.61 17.94
N ARG A 109 26.35 -1.12 18.39
CA ARG A 109 27.07 -1.65 19.56
C ARG A 109 26.23 -1.56 20.85
N ASP A 110 25.50 -0.47 21.03
CA ASP A 110 24.69 -0.21 22.22
C ASP A 110 23.37 -0.98 22.23
N SER A 111 22.97 -1.59 21.10
CA SER A 111 21.75 -2.39 21.01
C SER A 111 21.80 -3.69 21.82
N GLY A 112 23.01 -4.12 22.22
CA GLY A 112 23.25 -5.40 22.87
C GLY A 112 23.21 -6.61 21.92
N ALA A 113 23.06 -6.39 20.61
CA ALA A 113 23.09 -7.44 19.60
C ALA A 113 24.42 -8.19 19.60
N HIS A 114 24.35 -9.48 19.28
CA HIS A 114 25.54 -10.29 19.05
C HIS A 114 26.24 -9.83 17.76
N TYR A 115 27.57 -9.76 17.78
CA TYR A 115 28.36 -9.36 16.63
C TYR A 115 29.26 -10.50 16.15
N LEU A 116 29.22 -10.77 14.84
CA LEU A 116 30.09 -11.73 14.17
C LEU A 116 30.84 -11.03 13.03
N ALA A 117 32.16 -10.93 13.17
CA ALA A 117 33.03 -10.45 12.10
C ALA A 117 33.18 -11.53 11.01
N MET A 118 32.90 -11.18 9.76
CA MET A 118 33.05 -12.08 8.61
C MET A 118 33.73 -11.36 7.44
N PRO A 119 34.88 -11.85 6.92
CA PRO A 119 35.66 -11.14 5.92
C PRO A 119 35.05 -11.26 4.51
N PHE A 120 33.91 -10.60 4.28
CA PHE A 120 33.17 -10.66 3.02
C PHE A 120 34.04 -10.33 1.80
N LYS A 121 34.92 -9.33 1.88
CA LYS A 121 35.83 -8.95 0.78
C LYS A 121 36.82 -10.06 0.44
N GLU A 122 37.40 -10.72 1.44
CA GLU A 122 38.36 -11.80 1.23
C GLU A 122 37.68 -13.04 0.66
N LEU A 123 36.53 -13.42 1.23
CA LEU A 123 35.69 -14.52 0.72
C LEU A 123 35.28 -14.26 -0.73
N ALA A 124 34.89 -13.02 -1.05
CA ALA A 124 34.51 -12.64 -2.40
C ALA A 124 35.70 -12.72 -3.40
N ALA A 125 36.90 -12.32 -2.97
CA ALA A 125 38.11 -12.44 -3.78
C ALA A 125 38.49 -13.91 -4.04
N GLN A 126 38.39 -14.77 -3.03
CA GLN A 126 38.66 -16.20 -3.13
C GLN A 126 37.62 -16.93 -4.00
N ALA A 127 36.36 -16.48 -3.97
CA ALA A 127 35.25 -17.01 -4.77
C ALA A 127 35.21 -16.45 -6.21
N GLY A 128 36.37 -16.32 -6.85
CA GLY A 128 36.47 -15.88 -8.25
C GLY A 128 36.14 -14.41 -8.50
N GLY A 129 36.30 -13.54 -7.49
CA GLY A 129 36.07 -12.09 -7.62
C GLY A 129 34.60 -11.71 -7.71
N THR A 130 33.73 -12.45 -7.03
CA THR A 130 32.30 -12.13 -6.89
C THR A 130 32.10 -10.84 -6.07
N ARG A 131 30.86 -10.41 -5.90
CA ARG A 131 30.53 -9.25 -5.06
C ARG A 131 30.18 -9.69 -3.65
N THR A 132 30.50 -8.85 -2.66
CA THR A 132 30.26 -9.12 -1.23
C THR A 132 28.79 -9.41 -0.92
N ASN A 133 27.86 -8.83 -1.69
CA ASN A 133 26.43 -9.10 -1.53
C ASN A 133 26.04 -10.55 -1.86
N MET A 134 26.78 -11.24 -2.73
CA MET A 134 26.54 -12.66 -3.02
C MET A 134 27.03 -13.57 -1.88
N ILE A 135 28.13 -13.19 -1.22
CA ILE A 135 28.56 -13.86 0.03
C ILE A 135 27.47 -13.68 1.10
N ALA A 136 27.00 -12.45 1.31
CA ALA A 136 25.95 -12.15 2.27
C ALA A 136 24.63 -12.88 1.96
N LEU A 137 24.28 -13.03 0.68
CA LEU A 137 23.15 -13.84 0.24
C LEU A 137 23.29 -15.31 0.66
N GLY A 138 24.46 -15.92 0.45
CA GLY A 138 24.73 -17.30 0.85
C GLY A 138 24.64 -17.50 2.37
N VAL A 139 25.20 -16.56 3.13
CA VAL A 139 25.11 -16.55 4.61
C VAL A 139 23.66 -16.42 5.07
N ALA A 140 22.92 -15.45 4.53
CA ALA A 140 21.50 -15.25 4.83
C ALA A 140 20.67 -16.51 4.54
N ALA A 141 20.86 -17.10 3.36
CA ALA A 141 20.12 -18.27 2.92
C ALA A 141 20.39 -19.48 3.83
N GLN A 142 21.67 -19.73 4.15
CA GLN A 142 22.06 -20.83 5.03
C GLN A 142 21.52 -20.64 6.45
N LEU A 143 21.63 -19.42 7.00
CA LEU A 143 21.10 -19.11 8.33
C LEU A 143 19.58 -19.14 8.38
N ALA A 144 18.89 -18.82 7.28
CA ALA A 144 17.43 -18.88 7.17
C ALA A 144 16.89 -20.29 6.88
N GLY A 145 17.77 -21.29 6.65
CA GLY A 145 17.37 -22.64 6.26
C GLY A 145 16.81 -22.75 4.83
N LEU A 146 17.15 -21.80 3.94
CA LEU A 146 16.77 -21.86 2.52
C LEU A 146 17.71 -22.80 1.76
N SER A 147 17.16 -23.61 0.86
CA SER A 147 17.96 -24.57 0.10
C SER A 147 18.82 -23.86 -0.95
N ARG A 148 20.06 -24.34 -1.15
CA ARG A 148 20.95 -23.88 -2.23
C ARG A 148 20.23 -23.87 -3.59
N GLU A 149 19.46 -24.91 -3.89
CA GLU A 149 18.70 -25.05 -5.14
C GLU A 149 17.67 -23.92 -5.33
N SER A 150 16.97 -23.51 -4.27
CA SER A 150 15.99 -22.41 -4.34
C SER A 150 16.65 -21.06 -4.66
N VAL A 151 17.84 -20.83 -4.09
CA VAL A 151 18.65 -19.63 -4.37
C VAL A 151 19.18 -19.67 -5.80
N GLU A 152 19.69 -20.82 -6.24
CA GLU A 152 20.21 -21.03 -7.60
C GLU A 152 19.16 -20.74 -8.66
N ARG A 153 17.96 -21.34 -8.54
CA ARG A 153 16.84 -21.11 -9.49
C ARG A 153 16.43 -19.64 -9.57
N THR A 154 16.47 -18.94 -8.44
CA THR A 154 16.11 -17.51 -8.38
C THR A 154 17.21 -16.63 -8.98
N LEU A 155 18.47 -16.97 -8.73
CA LEU A 155 19.63 -16.28 -9.28
C LEU A 155 19.70 -16.45 -10.80
N GLU A 156 19.41 -17.66 -11.29
CA GLU A 156 19.35 -17.98 -12.72
C GLU A 156 18.26 -17.17 -13.42
N LYS A 157 17.06 -17.05 -12.83
CA LYS A 157 15.99 -16.17 -13.36
C LYS A 157 16.41 -14.71 -13.42
N THR A 158 17.22 -14.25 -12.45
CA THR A 158 17.64 -12.84 -12.35
C THR A 158 18.75 -12.49 -13.33
N PHE A 159 19.71 -13.40 -13.57
CA PHE A 159 20.89 -13.14 -14.41
C PHE A 159 20.89 -13.95 -15.72
N HIS A 160 19.82 -14.68 -16.03
CA HIS A 160 19.62 -15.47 -17.25
C HIS A 160 20.80 -16.41 -17.58
N GLY A 161 21.40 -17.01 -16.55
CA GLY A 161 22.52 -17.96 -16.71
C GLY A 161 23.84 -17.35 -17.22
N ASP A 162 23.98 -16.02 -17.24
CA ASP A 162 25.18 -15.37 -17.77
C ASP A 162 26.39 -15.43 -16.80
N ARG A 163 27.49 -14.75 -17.14
CA ARG A 163 28.70 -14.72 -16.30
C ARG A 163 28.43 -14.23 -14.86
N ARG A 164 27.44 -13.36 -14.66
CA ARG A 164 27.03 -12.86 -13.33
C ARG A 164 26.33 -13.95 -12.52
N PHE A 165 25.60 -14.85 -13.17
CA PHE A 165 25.04 -16.03 -12.50
C PHE A 165 26.16 -16.94 -11.97
N VAL A 166 27.12 -17.32 -12.82
CA VAL A 166 28.21 -18.24 -12.43
C VAL A 166 29.06 -17.67 -11.29
N THR A 167 29.49 -16.41 -11.44
CA THR A 167 30.26 -15.72 -10.39
C THR A 167 29.42 -15.44 -9.14
N GLY A 168 28.13 -15.18 -9.30
CA GLY A 168 27.19 -15.03 -8.19
C GLY A 168 27.05 -16.32 -7.39
N MET A 169 26.85 -17.47 -8.04
CA MET A 169 26.73 -18.78 -7.39
C MET A 169 28.01 -19.16 -6.65
N ALA A 170 29.19 -18.90 -7.21
CA ALA A 170 30.44 -19.12 -6.48
C ALA A 170 30.49 -18.32 -5.17
N GLY A 171 29.96 -17.09 -5.17
CA GLY A 171 29.82 -16.29 -3.97
C GLY A 171 28.79 -16.82 -2.98
N VAL A 172 27.63 -17.25 -3.47
CA VAL A 172 26.60 -17.89 -2.65
C VAL A 172 27.16 -19.14 -1.97
N ASP A 173 27.86 -20.00 -2.70
CA ASP A 173 28.45 -21.23 -2.17
C ASP A 173 29.51 -20.95 -1.10
N ALA A 174 30.37 -19.95 -1.32
CA ALA A 174 31.33 -19.50 -0.33
C ALA A 174 30.65 -18.93 0.93
N GLY A 175 29.56 -18.18 0.76
CA GLY A 175 28.76 -17.67 1.87
C GLY A 175 28.07 -18.77 2.68
N ILE A 176 27.52 -19.78 2.01
CA ILE A 176 26.92 -20.97 2.65
C ILE A 176 27.98 -21.71 3.47
N ALA A 177 29.17 -21.94 2.90
CA ALA A 177 30.26 -22.64 3.58
C ALA A 177 30.82 -21.85 4.78
N ALA A 178 30.79 -20.52 4.73
CA ALA A 178 31.27 -19.64 5.79
C ALA A 178 30.24 -19.38 6.90
N ALA A 179 28.97 -19.74 6.70
CA ALA A 179 27.91 -19.49 7.67
C ALA A 179 28.08 -20.37 8.92
N LEU A 180 28.30 -19.73 10.06
CA LEU A 180 28.40 -20.41 11.35
C LEU A 180 27.02 -20.51 12.00
N PRO A 181 26.67 -21.63 12.66
CA PRO A 181 25.44 -21.72 13.43
C PRO A 181 25.36 -20.60 14.47
N VAL A 182 24.20 -19.94 14.54
CA VAL A 182 23.94 -18.87 15.49
C VAL A 182 22.92 -19.37 16.52
N PRO A 183 23.34 -19.79 17.74
CA PRO A 183 22.43 -20.38 18.72
C PRO A 183 21.30 -19.45 19.18
N SER A 184 21.46 -18.14 19.00
CA SER A 184 20.47 -17.13 19.36
C SER A 184 19.39 -16.89 18.29
N LEU A 185 19.52 -17.51 17.10
CA LEU A 185 18.57 -17.33 16.00
C LEU A 185 17.53 -18.45 16.04
N ASP A 186 16.35 -18.15 16.60
CA ASP A 186 15.22 -19.08 16.61
C ASP A 186 14.57 -19.12 15.21
N LEU A 187 14.87 -20.17 14.45
CA LEU A 187 14.25 -20.35 13.14
C LEU A 187 12.80 -20.84 13.28
N PRO A 188 11.84 -20.21 12.57
CA PRO A 188 10.51 -20.79 12.42
C PRO A 188 10.63 -22.17 11.76
N SER A 189 9.76 -23.10 12.13
CA SER A 189 9.72 -24.41 11.48
C SER A 189 9.46 -24.23 9.99
N ALA A 190 10.34 -24.82 9.17
CA ALA A 190 10.21 -24.74 7.73
C ALA A 190 8.82 -25.26 7.30
N PRO A 191 8.10 -24.53 6.45
CA PRO A 191 6.82 -24.99 5.94
C PRO A 191 7.03 -26.26 5.12
N THR A 192 6.04 -27.15 5.13
CA THR A 192 6.02 -28.25 4.17
C THR A 192 5.92 -27.66 2.77
N PRO A 193 6.78 -28.05 1.81
CA PRO A 193 6.70 -27.56 0.44
C PRO A 193 5.28 -27.72 -0.11
N SER A 194 4.62 -26.59 -0.37
CA SER A 194 3.29 -26.56 -0.96
C SER A 194 3.40 -26.72 -2.47
N GLN A 195 2.55 -27.54 -3.08
CA GLN A 195 2.41 -27.58 -4.54
C GLN A 195 1.64 -26.37 -5.10
N ALA A 196 0.98 -25.58 -4.26
CA ALA A 196 0.26 -24.39 -4.69
C ALA A 196 1.24 -23.25 -4.97
N GLU A 197 1.17 -22.66 -6.17
CA GLU A 197 1.97 -21.50 -6.55
C GLU A 197 1.69 -20.32 -5.60
N ARG A 198 2.76 -19.79 -5.02
CA ARG A 198 2.70 -18.55 -4.24
C ARG A 198 2.65 -17.34 -5.16
N TRP A 199 1.84 -16.37 -4.78
CA TRP A 199 1.68 -15.10 -5.45
C TRP A 199 2.78 -14.13 -5.02
N SER A 200 3.54 -13.59 -5.98
CA SER A 200 4.59 -12.58 -5.74
C SER A 200 4.17 -11.25 -6.34
N ILE A 201 3.88 -10.26 -5.50
CA ILE A 201 3.42 -8.93 -5.97
C ILE A 201 3.79 -7.81 -5.00
N THR A 202 3.92 -6.59 -5.51
CA THR A 202 3.91 -5.37 -4.66
C THR A 202 2.52 -4.74 -4.56
N GLY A 203 2.27 -3.89 -3.56
CA GLY A 203 0.99 -3.19 -3.45
C GLY A 203 0.69 -2.31 -4.66
N ASN A 204 1.71 -1.64 -5.21
CA ASN A 204 1.60 -0.81 -6.41
C ASN A 204 1.25 -1.66 -7.65
N GLN A 205 1.89 -2.82 -7.81
CA GLN A 205 1.56 -3.77 -8.89
C GLN A 205 0.16 -4.36 -8.72
N ALA A 206 -0.25 -4.66 -7.48
CA ALA A 206 -1.57 -5.16 -7.18
C ALA A 206 -2.65 -4.12 -7.51
N ALA A 207 -2.44 -2.85 -7.14
CA ALA A 207 -3.33 -1.75 -7.51
C ALA A 207 -3.44 -1.59 -9.03
N ALA A 208 -2.30 -1.60 -9.74
CA ALA A 208 -2.29 -1.52 -11.20
C ALA A 208 -3.03 -2.70 -11.87
N LEU A 209 -2.85 -3.92 -11.36
CA LEU A 209 -3.61 -5.09 -11.82
C LEU A 209 -5.10 -4.97 -11.52
N GLY A 210 -5.47 -4.44 -10.35
CA GLY A 210 -6.85 -4.14 -9.97
C GLY A 210 -7.51 -3.15 -10.93
N ALA A 211 -6.78 -2.10 -11.31
CA ALA A 211 -7.24 -1.13 -12.32
C ALA A 211 -7.56 -1.81 -13.66
N LEU A 212 -6.66 -2.67 -14.15
CA LEU A 212 -6.89 -3.40 -15.41
C LEU A 212 -8.08 -4.36 -15.34
N ARG A 213 -8.28 -5.03 -14.19
CA ARG A 213 -9.44 -5.90 -13.93
C ARG A 213 -10.74 -5.11 -13.86
N GLY A 214 -10.72 -3.90 -13.31
CA GLY A 214 -11.83 -2.95 -13.37
C GLY A 214 -12.06 -2.35 -14.75
N GLY A 215 -11.42 -2.85 -15.81
CA GLY A 215 -11.70 -2.40 -17.17
C GLY A 215 -10.96 -1.14 -17.60
N VAL A 216 -10.01 -0.62 -16.82
CA VAL A 216 -9.20 0.54 -17.23
C VAL A 216 -8.49 0.26 -18.54
N ARG A 217 -8.64 1.19 -19.50
CA ARG A 217 -7.93 1.16 -20.79
C ARG A 217 -7.21 2.47 -21.11
N PHE A 218 -7.27 3.46 -20.23
CA PHE A 218 -6.46 4.66 -20.34
C PHE A 218 -5.82 5.01 -18.99
N ALA A 219 -4.53 5.32 -19.00
CA ALA A 219 -3.88 5.90 -17.83
C ALA A 219 -2.97 7.05 -18.24
N ALA A 220 -2.98 8.11 -17.46
CA ALA A 220 -2.01 9.19 -17.58
C ALA A 220 -1.37 9.49 -16.23
N GLY A 221 -0.11 9.90 -16.21
CA GLY A 221 0.55 10.22 -14.94
C GLY A 221 1.87 10.94 -15.09
N TYR A 222 2.26 11.64 -14.03
CA TYR A 222 3.57 12.25 -13.86
C TYR A 222 4.37 11.45 -12.82
N PRO A 223 5.64 11.07 -13.09
CA PRO A 223 6.42 10.26 -12.16
C PRO A 223 6.66 10.96 -10.81
N ILE A 224 6.11 10.38 -9.73
CA ILE A 224 6.32 10.83 -8.35
C ILE A 224 6.49 9.63 -7.42
N THR A 225 7.54 9.63 -6.59
CA THR A 225 7.75 8.57 -5.58
C THR A 225 6.68 8.69 -4.48
N PRO A 226 6.07 7.59 -4.01
CA PRO A 226 6.28 6.19 -4.37
C PRO A 226 5.32 5.63 -5.45
N ALA A 227 4.52 6.47 -6.11
CA ALA A 227 3.49 6.06 -7.06
C ALA A 227 4.01 5.68 -8.46
N THR A 228 5.23 6.08 -8.83
CA THR A 228 5.83 5.79 -10.15
C THR A 228 5.74 4.31 -10.55
N GLU A 229 5.90 3.39 -9.60
CA GLU A 229 5.85 1.94 -9.88
C GLU A 229 4.47 1.47 -10.40
N VAL A 230 3.37 2.17 -10.04
CA VAL A 230 2.03 1.92 -10.61
C VAL A 230 2.02 2.28 -12.09
N LEU A 231 2.53 3.48 -12.42
CA LEU A 231 2.59 4.00 -13.79
C LEU A 231 3.49 3.16 -14.69
N GLU A 232 4.68 2.77 -14.20
CA GLU A 232 5.61 1.90 -14.94
C GLU A 232 4.98 0.55 -15.29
N TRP A 233 4.23 -0.03 -14.35
CA TRP A 233 3.56 -1.30 -14.60
C TRP A 233 2.41 -1.16 -15.60
N LEU A 234 1.60 -0.11 -15.48
CA LEU A 234 0.52 0.20 -16.43
C LEU A 234 1.06 0.51 -17.84
N ALA A 235 2.17 1.23 -17.94
CA ALA A 235 2.82 1.54 -19.22
C ALA A 235 3.17 0.29 -20.04
N LEU A 236 3.56 -0.79 -19.36
CA LEU A 236 3.89 -2.06 -19.99
C LEU A 236 2.66 -2.96 -20.22
N ALA A 237 1.64 -2.85 -19.38
CA ALA A 237 0.48 -3.74 -19.38
C ALA A 237 -0.67 -3.25 -20.28
N LEU A 238 -0.98 -1.95 -20.27
CA LEU A 238 -2.10 -1.38 -21.02
C LEU A 238 -2.04 -1.66 -22.53
N PRO A 239 -0.90 -1.47 -23.23
CA PRO A 239 -0.83 -1.73 -24.67
C PRO A 239 -1.15 -3.18 -25.04
N LYS A 240 -0.87 -4.13 -24.15
CA LYS A 240 -1.17 -5.57 -24.35
C LYS A 240 -2.66 -5.86 -24.28
N LEU A 241 -3.46 -4.96 -23.70
CA LEU A 241 -4.91 -5.06 -23.55
C LEU A 241 -5.67 -4.06 -24.45
N GLY A 242 -4.98 -3.45 -25.42
CA GLY A 242 -5.56 -2.43 -26.30
C GLY A 242 -5.77 -1.07 -25.65
N GLY A 243 -5.20 -0.84 -24.46
CA GLY A 243 -5.23 0.44 -23.77
C GLY A 243 -4.01 1.31 -24.06
N VAL A 244 -4.03 2.54 -23.55
CA VAL A 244 -2.97 3.55 -23.75
C VAL A 244 -2.49 4.08 -22.41
N PHE A 245 -1.17 4.19 -22.27
CA PHE A 245 -0.53 4.94 -21.20
C PHE A 245 0.10 6.22 -21.75
N MET A 246 -0.11 7.35 -21.06
CA MET A 246 0.50 8.63 -21.40
C MET A 246 1.29 9.19 -20.22
N GLN A 247 2.60 9.42 -20.41
CA GLN A 247 3.35 10.20 -19.44
C GLN A 247 3.05 11.68 -19.68
N ALA A 248 2.38 12.31 -18.72
CA ALA A 248 2.06 13.73 -18.78
C ALA A 248 3.25 14.59 -18.35
N GLU A 249 3.19 15.88 -18.67
CA GLU A 249 4.18 16.89 -18.30
C GLU A 249 4.13 17.29 -16.82
N ASP A 250 2.95 17.17 -16.20
CA ASP A 250 2.69 17.38 -14.77
C ASP A 250 1.40 16.67 -14.32
N GLU A 251 1.07 16.76 -13.03
CA GLU A 251 -0.16 16.18 -12.48
C GLU A 251 -1.46 16.84 -12.96
N LEU A 252 -1.43 18.12 -13.37
CA LEU A 252 -2.60 18.81 -13.92
C LEU A 252 -2.97 18.25 -15.30
N ALA A 253 -1.98 18.06 -16.16
CA ALA A 253 -2.17 17.43 -17.46
C ALA A 253 -2.62 15.98 -17.30
N ALA A 254 -2.04 15.23 -16.36
CA ALA A 254 -2.42 13.84 -16.10
C ALA A 254 -3.91 13.69 -15.71
N VAL A 255 -4.39 14.46 -14.74
CA VAL A 255 -5.79 14.37 -14.29
C VAL A 255 -6.77 14.83 -15.38
N ASN A 256 -6.44 15.89 -16.12
CA ASN A 256 -7.29 16.37 -17.21
C ASN A 256 -7.33 15.38 -18.39
N GLN A 257 -6.23 14.68 -18.68
CA GLN A 257 -6.21 13.61 -19.69
C GLN A 257 -7.12 12.44 -19.32
N ILE A 258 -7.13 11.99 -18.06
CA ILE A 258 -8.02 10.89 -17.64
C ILE A 258 -9.49 11.30 -17.60
N ILE A 259 -9.81 12.57 -17.28
CA ILE A 259 -11.16 13.13 -17.41
C ILE A 259 -11.61 13.08 -18.86
N GLY A 260 -10.77 13.54 -19.80
CA GLY A 260 -11.07 13.51 -21.23
C GLY A 260 -11.27 12.08 -21.76
N ALA A 261 -10.40 11.14 -21.36
CA ALA A 261 -10.55 9.73 -21.74
C ALA A 261 -11.85 9.11 -21.20
N SER A 262 -12.20 9.42 -19.94
CA SER A 262 -13.44 8.95 -19.34
C SER A 262 -14.67 9.58 -19.98
N PHE A 263 -14.67 10.88 -20.28
CA PHE A 263 -15.73 11.51 -21.08
C PHE A 263 -15.92 10.80 -22.43
N GLY A 264 -14.83 10.33 -23.05
CA GLY A 264 -14.84 9.50 -24.26
C GLY A 264 -15.38 8.07 -24.09
N GLY A 265 -15.76 7.66 -22.87
CA GLY A 265 -16.32 6.33 -22.57
C GLY A 265 -15.31 5.30 -22.07
N VAL A 266 -14.08 5.70 -21.77
CA VAL A 266 -13.02 4.77 -21.37
C VAL A 266 -12.71 4.91 -19.88
N PRO A 267 -12.89 3.85 -19.06
CA PRO A 267 -12.45 3.89 -17.66
C PRO A 267 -10.96 4.23 -17.58
N ALA A 268 -10.66 5.28 -16.80
CA ALA A 268 -9.37 5.93 -16.80
C ALA A 268 -8.82 6.16 -15.38
N ILE A 269 -7.50 6.06 -15.24
CA ILE A 269 -6.82 6.15 -13.93
C ILE A 269 -5.53 6.97 -13.99
N THR A 270 -5.22 7.64 -12.89
CA THR A 270 -3.87 8.19 -12.62
C THR A 270 -3.35 7.69 -11.28
N ALA A 271 -2.05 7.82 -11.06
CA ALA A 271 -1.42 7.54 -9.78
C ALA A 271 -0.45 8.67 -9.42
N THR A 272 -0.52 9.13 -8.18
CA THR A 272 0.22 10.28 -7.66
C THR A 272 0.54 10.10 -6.16
N SER A 273 1.06 11.14 -5.52
CA SER A 273 1.23 11.23 -4.06
C SER A 273 0.77 12.61 -3.56
N GLY A 274 0.73 12.87 -2.26
CA GLY A 274 0.25 14.11 -1.64
C GLY A 274 0.49 15.43 -2.40
N PRO A 275 1.73 15.76 -2.84
CA PRO A 275 1.97 16.98 -3.63
C PRO A 275 1.23 17.04 -4.96
N GLY A 276 1.19 15.92 -5.68
CA GLY A 276 0.50 15.84 -6.95
C GLY A 276 -1.02 15.78 -6.77
N LEU A 277 -1.51 15.09 -5.73
CA LEU A 277 -2.92 15.11 -5.35
C LEU A 277 -3.39 16.55 -5.07
N ALA A 278 -2.58 17.37 -4.39
CA ALA A 278 -2.89 18.78 -4.16
C ALA A 278 -3.04 19.61 -5.46
N LEU A 279 -2.26 19.31 -6.50
CA LEU A 279 -2.40 19.94 -7.81
C LEU A 279 -3.70 19.51 -8.52
N MET A 280 -4.11 18.25 -8.34
CA MET A 280 -5.27 17.69 -9.04
C MET A 280 -6.63 18.16 -8.47
N MET A 281 -6.68 18.83 -7.31
CA MET A 281 -7.93 19.16 -6.60
C MET A 281 -8.96 19.89 -7.45
N GLU A 282 -8.53 20.88 -8.24
CA GLU A 282 -9.44 21.64 -9.12
C GLU A 282 -10.09 20.74 -10.17
N SER A 283 -9.27 19.93 -10.88
CA SER A 283 -9.77 19.03 -11.91
C SER A 283 -10.61 17.88 -11.36
N ILE A 284 -10.33 17.39 -10.16
CA ILE A 284 -11.20 16.40 -9.50
C ILE A 284 -12.56 17.06 -9.18
N GLY A 285 -12.57 18.32 -8.74
CA GLY A 285 -13.80 19.11 -8.57
C GLY A 285 -14.60 19.25 -9.89
N LEU A 286 -13.92 19.50 -11.01
CA LEU A 286 -14.52 19.47 -12.34
C LEU A 286 -15.17 18.10 -12.63
N ALA A 287 -14.49 17.00 -12.33
CA ALA A 287 -15.02 15.66 -12.54
C ALA A 287 -16.25 15.36 -11.67
N VAL A 288 -16.33 15.92 -10.44
CA VAL A 288 -17.53 15.84 -9.59
C VAL A 288 -18.69 16.61 -10.25
N ALA A 289 -18.46 17.87 -10.61
CA ALA A 289 -19.50 18.73 -11.21
C ALA A 289 -20.02 18.12 -12.52
N ALA A 290 -19.13 17.65 -13.39
CA ALA A 290 -19.46 17.07 -14.68
C ALA A 290 -19.94 15.60 -14.61
N GLU A 291 -19.93 14.98 -13.43
CA GLU A 291 -20.23 13.56 -13.20
C GLU A 291 -19.42 12.64 -14.12
N VAL A 292 -18.11 12.89 -14.23
CA VAL A 292 -17.19 12.09 -15.03
C VAL A 292 -16.43 11.12 -14.11
N PRO A 293 -16.58 9.80 -14.31
CA PRO A 293 -15.91 8.83 -13.46
C PRO A 293 -14.41 8.79 -13.72
N ILE A 294 -13.61 8.97 -12.68
CA ILE A 294 -12.15 8.86 -12.74
C ILE A 294 -11.64 8.24 -11.44
N VAL A 295 -10.50 7.55 -11.51
CA VAL A 295 -9.82 7.06 -10.33
C VAL A 295 -8.44 7.71 -10.19
N VAL A 296 -8.14 8.20 -8.99
CA VAL A 296 -6.84 8.77 -8.61
C VAL A 296 -6.27 7.92 -7.48
N ILE A 297 -5.18 7.19 -7.74
CA ILE A 297 -4.46 6.48 -6.68
C ILE A 297 -3.47 7.46 -6.04
N ASP A 298 -3.69 7.81 -4.78
CA ASP A 298 -2.71 8.53 -3.97
C ASP A 298 -1.91 7.52 -3.14
N VAL A 299 -0.65 7.33 -3.51
CA VAL A 299 0.29 6.56 -2.70
C VAL A 299 0.96 7.52 -1.73
N MET A 300 0.33 7.71 -0.57
CA MET A 300 0.74 8.66 0.45
C MET A 300 2.18 8.43 0.94
N ARG A 301 2.85 9.53 1.30
CA ARG A 301 4.22 9.54 1.81
C ARG A 301 4.36 10.60 2.91
N GLY A 302 5.50 10.66 3.60
CA GLY A 302 5.73 11.66 4.64
C GLY A 302 5.61 13.09 4.09
N GLY A 303 4.72 13.89 4.66
CA GLY A 303 4.54 15.32 4.37
C GLY A 303 5.06 16.23 5.50
N PRO A 304 4.74 17.54 5.49
CA PRO A 304 4.07 18.30 4.44
C PRO A 304 5.02 18.68 3.28
N ALA A 305 4.46 19.27 2.21
CA ALA A 305 5.20 19.66 1.00
C ALA A 305 5.99 18.47 0.40
N THR A 306 7.28 18.65 0.08
CA THR A 306 8.12 17.53 -0.38
C THR A 306 8.21 16.42 0.66
N GLY A 307 8.26 16.80 1.94
CA GLY A 307 8.35 15.93 3.10
C GLY A 307 9.47 14.88 3.01
N ILE A 308 9.15 13.62 3.26
CA ILE A 308 10.06 12.47 3.21
C ILE A 308 9.56 11.48 2.14
N PRO A 309 9.95 11.64 0.86
CA PRO A 309 9.33 10.90 -0.24
C PRO A 309 9.43 9.38 -0.15
N THR A 310 10.46 8.88 0.55
CA THR A 310 10.78 7.46 0.66
C THR A 310 10.18 6.80 1.90
N LYS A 311 9.33 7.50 2.65
CA LYS A 311 8.77 7.02 3.91
C LYS A 311 7.25 7.13 3.95
N SER A 312 6.65 6.18 4.64
CA SER A 312 5.19 6.07 4.75
C SER A 312 4.62 7.03 5.78
N GLU A 313 3.46 7.59 5.47
CA GLU A 313 2.59 8.30 6.39
C GLU A 313 1.13 8.19 5.86
N GLN A 314 0.14 8.41 6.72
CA GLN A 314 -1.29 8.45 6.39
C GLN A 314 -1.84 9.86 6.62
N SER A 315 -1.13 10.87 6.10
CA SER A 315 -1.38 12.30 6.36
C SER A 315 -2.19 13.01 5.28
N ASP A 316 -2.57 12.34 4.20
CA ASP A 316 -3.30 12.95 3.09
C ASP A 316 -4.81 12.71 3.18
N LEU A 317 -5.30 12.08 4.26
CA LEU A 317 -6.72 11.81 4.47
C LEU A 317 -7.56 13.10 4.43
N ASN A 318 -7.14 14.16 5.10
CA ASN A 318 -7.90 15.41 5.12
C ASN A 318 -8.00 16.07 3.74
N ILE A 319 -6.92 16.06 2.94
CA ILE A 319 -6.97 16.65 1.59
C ILE A 319 -7.80 15.77 0.65
N ALA A 320 -7.76 14.45 0.82
CA ALA A 320 -8.66 13.56 0.09
C ALA A 320 -10.12 13.83 0.44
N LEU A 321 -10.48 13.96 1.73
CA LEU A 321 -11.86 14.18 2.17
C LEU A 321 -12.40 15.59 1.86
N HIS A 322 -11.55 16.61 1.96
CA HIS A 322 -11.98 18.02 2.06
C HIS A 322 -11.19 18.99 1.17
N GLY A 323 -10.34 18.49 0.26
CA GLY A 323 -9.50 19.33 -0.58
C GLY A 323 -10.22 19.95 -1.77
N LEU A 324 -11.41 19.43 -2.13
CA LEU A 324 -12.20 19.94 -3.25
C LEU A 324 -12.96 21.21 -2.85
N PRO A 325 -12.96 22.27 -3.67
CA PRO A 325 -13.76 23.47 -3.41
C PRO A 325 -15.28 23.19 -3.51
N GLY A 326 -16.06 23.74 -2.58
CA GLY A 326 -17.52 23.59 -2.53
C GLY A 326 -17.98 22.23 -1.99
N ASP A 327 -19.29 21.98 -2.02
CA ASP A 327 -19.87 20.69 -1.65
C ASP A 327 -19.69 19.69 -2.81
N ALA A 328 -18.56 18.99 -2.78
CA ALA A 328 -18.11 18.09 -3.86
C ALA A 328 -18.08 16.63 -3.41
N PRO A 329 -19.23 15.92 -3.39
CA PRO A 329 -19.30 14.51 -2.98
C PRO A 329 -18.52 13.62 -3.94
N HIS A 330 -17.67 12.74 -3.38
CA HIS A 330 -16.81 11.83 -4.11
C HIS A 330 -16.45 10.63 -3.23
N LEU A 331 -15.80 9.61 -3.81
CA LEU A 331 -15.40 8.41 -3.08
C LEU A 331 -13.99 8.56 -2.53
N VAL A 332 -13.79 8.18 -1.26
CA VAL A 332 -12.46 8.02 -0.66
C VAL A 332 -12.33 6.60 -0.13
N ILE A 333 -11.39 5.85 -0.67
CA ILE A 333 -11.26 4.40 -0.47
C ILE A 333 -9.80 4.07 -0.11
N ALA A 334 -9.55 3.07 0.74
CA ALA A 334 -8.20 2.66 1.10
C ALA A 334 -8.06 1.13 1.21
N PRO A 335 -7.01 0.51 0.62
CA PRO A 335 -6.76 -0.91 0.80
C PRO A 335 -6.21 -1.21 2.20
N THR A 336 -6.47 -2.43 2.69
CA THR A 336 -6.07 -2.87 4.04
C THR A 336 -4.85 -3.80 4.06
N SER A 337 -4.35 -4.20 2.90
CA SER A 337 -3.16 -5.04 2.74
C SER A 337 -2.61 -4.97 1.31
N VAL A 338 -1.42 -5.54 1.09
CA VAL A 338 -0.79 -5.60 -0.25
C VAL A 338 -1.67 -6.32 -1.27
N ASN A 339 -2.25 -7.47 -0.91
CA ASN A 339 -3.15 -8.20 -1.81
C ASN A 339 -4.48 -7.47 -2.01
N ASP A 340 -4.98 -6.81 -0.97
CA ASP A 340 -6.23 -6.05 -0.97
C ASP A 340 -6.15 -4.78 -1.85
N CYS A 341 -4.94 -4.29 -2.19
CA CYS A 341 -4.75 -3.24 -3.19
C CYS A 341 -5.37 -3.60 -4.55
N LEU A 342 -5.33 -4.87 -4.94
CA LEU A 342 -5.94 -5.35 -6.18
C LEU A 342 -7.46 -5.19 -6.14
N ASP A 343 -8.11 -5.86 -5.21
CA ASP A 343 -9.58 -5.89 -5.13
C ASP A 343 -10.14 -4.50 -4.80
N THR A 344 -9.46 -3.72 -3.95
CA THR A 344 -9.88 -2.35 -3.62
C THR A 344 -9.78 -1.40 -4.82
N THR A 345 -8.76 -1.53 -5.66
CA THR A 345 -8.63 -0.68 -6.85
C THR A 345 -9.65 -1.10 -7.92
N HIS A 346 -9.88 -2.39 -8.12
CA HIS A 346 -10.95 -2.90 -8.99
C HIS A 346 -12.32 -2.39 -8.50
N TRP A 347 -12.57 -2.48 -7.21
CA TRP A 347 -13.80 -1.96 -6.61
C TRP A 347 -13.95 -0.45 -6.79
N ALA A 348 -12.88 0.33 -6.59
CA ALA A 348 -12.90 1.78 -6.80
C ALA A 348 -13.24 2.17 -8.25
N VAL A 349 -12.65 1.49 -9.24
CA VAL A 349 -12.99 1.71 -10.66
C VAL A 349 -14.46 1.34 -10.92
N THR A 350 -14.92 0.24 -10.34
CA THR A 350 -16.31 -0.21 -10.50
C THR A 350 -17.30 0.79 -9.90
N LEU A 351 -17.09 1.21 -8.65
CA LEU A 351 -17.92 2.21 -8.00
C LEU A 351 -17.90 3.54 -8.75
N SER A 352 -16.72 3.97 -9.23
CA SER A 352 -16.59 5.20 -10.01
C SER A 352 -17.48 5.15 -11.25
N GLU A 353 -17.41 4.06 -12.04
CA GLU A 353 -18.23 3.90 -13.24
C GLU A 353 -19.73 3.73 -12.95
N TRP A 354 -20.11 2.99 -11.90
CA TRP A 354 -21.51 2.81 -11.49
C TRP A 354 -22.15 4.14 -11.04
N LEU A 355 -21.39 4.93 -10.27
CA LEU A 355 -21.90 6.14 -9.62
C LEU A 355 -21.56 7.43 -10.38
N GLN A 356 -20.80 7.32 -11.47
CA GLN A 356 -20.31 8.47 -12.26
C GLN A 356 -19.67 9.53 -11.36
N ALA A 357 -18.76 9.09 -10.50
CA ALA A 357 -18.15 9.91 -9.48
C ALA A 357 -16.64 9.68 -9.41
N PRO A 358 -15.83 10.71 -9.11
CA PRO A 358 -14.42 10.52 -8.85
C PRO A 358 -14.17 9.63 -7.63
N ALA A 359 -13.13 8.81 -7.69
CA ALA A 359 -12.64 8.02 -6.57
C ALA A 359 -11.17 8.31 -6.28
N ILE A 360 -10.86 8.61 -5.02
CA ILE A 360 -9.50 8.75 -4.51
C ILE A 360 -9.16 7.48 -3.73
N VAL A 361 -8.16 6.74 -4.19
CA VAL A 361 -7.68 5.51 -3.53
C VAL A 361 -6.42 5.83 -2.73
N LEU A 362 -6.54 5.85 -1.41
CA LEU A 362 -5.46 6.15 -0.45
C LEU A 362 -4.65 4.90 -0.11
N SER A 363 -3.56 4.68 -0.84
CA SER A 363 -2.48 3.77 -0.45
C SER A 363 -1.38 4.54 0.31
N ASN A 364 -0.28 3.90 0.66
CA ASN A 364 0.91 4.59 1.17
C ASN A 364 2.20 3.88 0.77
N GLN A 365 3.33 4.54 0.99
CA GLN A 365 4.65 4.01 0.64
C GLN A 365 4.87 2.59 1.18
N ALA A 366 4.49 2.33 2.44
CA ALA A 366 4.66 1.02 3.06
C ALA A 366 3.84 -0.07 2.36
N LEU A 367 2.56 0.16 2.07
CA LEU A 367 1.72 -0.79 1.34
C LEU A 367 2.15 -0.92 -0.13
N GLY A 368 2.33 0.21 -0.82
CA GLY A 368 2.62 0.27 -2.25
C GLY A 368 3.93 -0.42 -2.63
N GLN A 369 5.01 -0.14 -1.89
CA GLN A 369 6.36 -0.62 -2.27
C GLN A 369 6.79 -1.91 -1.60
N THR A 370 6.03 -2.43 -0.63
CA THR A 370 6.27 -3.75 -0.05
C THR A 370 5.97 -4.81 -1.10
N ARG A 371 6.84 -5.82 -1.20
CA ARG A 371 6.60 -7.04 -1.96
C ARG A 371 6.23 -8.19 -1.02
N VAL A 372 5.25 -9.00 -1.39
CA VAL A 372 4.86 -10.18 -0.61
C VAL A 372 4.95 -11.45 -1.45
N ILE A 373 5.28 -12.55 -0.80
CA ILE A 373 4.99 -13.92 -1.21
C ILE A 373 3.84 -14.39 -0.34
N ASP A 374 2.66 -14.53 -0.95
CA ASP A 374 1.44 -14.88 -0.23
C ASP A 374 0.60 -15.89 -1.03
N SER A 375 -0.51 -16.32 -0.45
CA SER A 375 -1.57 -16.99 -1.18
C SER A 375 -2.16 -16.03 -2.21
N LYS A 376 -2.38 -16.52 -3.43
CA LYS A 376 -3.12 -15.76 -4.45
C LYS A 376 -4.53 -15.47 -3.92
N PRO A 377 -4.99 -14.21 -3.90
CA PRO A 377 -6.35 -13.91 -3.47
C PRO A 377 -7.36 -14.58 -4.40
N ALA A 378 -8.48 -15.06 -3.83
CA ALA A 378 -9.61 -15.50 -4.63
C ALA A 378 -10.14 -14.32 -5.44
N PRO A 379 -10.45 -14.48 -6.73
CA PRO A 379 -10.96 -13.37 -7.54
C PRO A 379 -12.29 -12.89 -6.98
N ARG A 380 -12.41 -11.58 -6.77
CA ARG A 380 -13.69 -10.89 -6.63
C ARG A 380 -14.01 -10.26 -7.98
N GLU A 381 -15.21 -10.51 -8.47
CA GLU A 381 -15.65 -10.01 -9.77
C GLU A 381 -16.78 -9.02 -9.56
N TRP A 382 -16.52 -7.78 -9.98
CA TRP A 382 -17.54 -6.75 -10.14
C TRP A 382 -17.65 -6.41 -11.63
N ALA A 383 -18.87 -6.42 -12.16
CA ALA A 383 -19.11 -6.01 -13.54
C ALA A 383 -19.01 -4.49 -13.64
N THR A 384 -17.87 -4.00 -14.12
CA THR A 384 -17.65 -2.57 -14.31
C THR A 384 -18.37 -2.10 -15.57
N GLU A 385 -19.52 -1.44 -15.39
CA GLU A 385 -20.35 -0.97 -16.49
C GLU A 385 -20.91 0.42 -16.18
N ARG A 386 -20.69 1.36 -17.10
CA ARG A 386 -21.30 2.68 -17.03
C ARG A 386 -22.75 2.60 -17.51
N LYS A 387 -23.65 3.30 -16.82
CA LYS A 387 -25.04 3.49 -17.28
C LYS A 387 -25.06 4.32 -18.56
N ILE A 388 -25.23 3.66 -19.71
CA ILE A 388 -25.33 4.27 -21.05
C ILE A 388 -26.76 4.05 -21.55
N PRO A 389 -27.43 5.04 -22.16
CA PRO A 389 -28.77 4.84 -22.70
C PRO A 389 -28.72 4.00 -23.99
N ASP A 390 -29.76 3.17 -24.23
CA ASP A 390 -29.87 2.38 -25.45
C ASP A 390 -29.93 3.25 -26.72
N GLN A 391 -30.66 4.37 -26.63
CA GLN A 391 -30.77 5.39 -27.66
C GLN A 391 -30.88 6.76 -27.01
N ALA A 392 -30.50 7.80 -27.75
CA ALA A 392 -30.71 9.20 -27.38
C ALA A 392 -31.42 9.92 -28.52
N ASP A 393 -32.22 10.91 -28.18
CA ASP A 393 -32.93 11.78 -29.10
C ASP A 393 -32.85 13.24 -28.59
N ASP A 394 -33.52 14.17 -29.27
CA ASP A 394 -33.48 15.60 -28.93
C ASP A 394 -34.02 15.93 -27.52
N THR A 395 -34.57 14.96 -26.78
CA THR A 395 -35.02 15.10 -25.38
C THR A 395 -34.00 14.63 -24.35
N TYR A 396 -32.83 14.15 -24.78
CA TYR A 396 -31.78 13.67 -23.88
C TYR A 396 -31.30 14.75 -22.90
N GLN A 397 -31.19 14.35 -21.64
CA GLN A 397 -30.76 15.19 -20.53
C GLN A 397 -29.64 14.48 -19.78
N ARG A 398 -28.40 14.92 -19.98
CA ARG A 398 -27.21 14.31 -19.36
C ARG A 398 -27.31 14.25 -17.84
N TYR A 399 -27.92 15.26 -17.24
CA TYR A 399 -28.00 15.45 -15.79
C TYR A 399 -29.44 15.30 -15.27
N GLN A 400 -30.25 14.51 -15.99
CA GLN A 400 -31.62 14.17 -15.61
C GLN A 400 -31.70 13.71 -14.15
N LEU A 401 -32.68 14.21 -13.40
CA LEU A 401 -32.97 13.73 -12.06
C LEU A 401 -33.63 12.34 -12.14
N THR A 402 -32.95 11.31 -11.65
CA THR A 402 -33.44 9.91 -11.64
C THR A 402 -33.64 9.41 -10.22
N ALA A 403 -34.43 8.34 -10.05
CA ALA A 403 -34.71 7.76 -8.72
C ALA A 403 -33.44 7.21 -8.03
N ASP A 404 -32.47 6.73 -8.81
CA ASP A 404 -31.17 6.26 -8.34
C ASP A 404 -30.09 7.36 -8.35
N SER A 405 -30.46 8.60 -8.70
CA SER A 405 -29.56 9.75 -8.84
C SER A 405 -28.40 9.58 -9.84
N VAL A 406 -28.42 8.52 -10.66
CA VAL A 406 -27.44 8.26 -11.73
C VAL A 406 -28.11 8.43 -13.10
N SER A 407 -27.79 9.53 -13.79
CA SER A 407 -28.27 9.80 -15.15
C SER A 407 -27.52 8.96 -16.18
N PRO A 408 -28.17 8.41 -17.21
CA PRO A 408 -27.46 7.76 -18.31
C PRO A 408 -26.47 8.72 -19.00
N MET A 409 -25.25 8.26 -19.25
CA MET A 409 -24.19 9.04 -19.90
C MET A 409 -23.98 8.55 -21.33
N THR A 410 -24.29 9.40 -22.31
CA THR A 410 -23.98 9.14 -23.73
C THR A 410 -22.48 9.22 -24.00
N LEU A 411 -22.06 8.51 -25.05
CA LEU A 411 -20.70 8.53 -25.57
C LEU A 411 -20.60 9.51 -26.75
N PRO A 412 -19.46 10.22 -26.91
CA PRO A 412 -19.22 11.02 -28.10
C PRO A 412 -19.43 10.21 -29.39
N GLY A 413 -20.25 10.75 -30.29
CA GLY A 413 -20.64 10.10 -31.55
C GLY A 413 -22.01 9.41 -31.54
N MET A 414 -22.66 9.26 -30.37
CA MET A 414 -24.05 8.79 -30.31
C MET A 414 -25.01 9.85 -30.88
N PRO A 415 -25.82 9.53 -31.92
CA PRO A 415 -26.85 10.44 -32.43
C PRO A 415 -27.86 10.84 -31.35
N GLY A 416 -28.27 12.11 -31.33
CA GLY A 416 -29.22 12.66 -30.34
C GLY A 416 -28.67 12.78 -28.91
N GLY A 417 -27.46 12.31 -28.64
CA GLY A 417 -26.87 12.28 -27.31
C GLY A 417 -25.91 13.43 -27.01
N GLN A 418 -26.00 14.56 -27.72
CA GLN A 418 -25.05 15.66 -27.58
C GLN A 418 -25.26 16.39 -26.25
N TYR A 419 -24.17 16.64 -25.52
CA TYR A 419 -24.17 17.48 -24.32
C TYR A 419 -22.77 18.07 -24.11
N THR A 420 -22.70 19.07 -23.24
CA THR A 420 -21.43 19.64 -22.75
C THR A 420 -21.25 19.21 -21.29
N ALA A 421 -20.09 18.62 -20.99
CA ALA A 421 -19.65 18.37 -19.63
C ALA A 421 -18.82 19.56 -19.17
N GLU A 422 -19.31 20.33 -18.19
CA GLU A 422 -18.66 21.55 -17.71
C GLU A 422 -18.63 21.61 -16.17
N GLY A 423 -17.75 22.45 -15.63
CA GLY A 423 -17.65 22.70 -14.18
C GLY A 423 -18.62 23.77 -13.65
N LEU A 424 -19.34 24.47 -14.53
CA LEU A 424 -20.39 25.39 -14.14
C LEU A 424 -21.61 24.61 -13.63
N GLU A 425 -22.32 25.17 -12.66
CA GLU A 425 -23.63 24.63 -12.28
C GLU A 425 -24.58 24.65 -13.47
N HIS A 426 -25.44 23.64 -13.56
CA HIS A 426 -26.25 23.40 -14.76
C HIS A 426 -27.65 22.88 -14.43
N ASP A 427 -28.55 22.97 -15.42
CA ASP A 427 -29.82 22.25 -15.40
C ASP A 427 -29.66 20.79 -15.86
N GLU A 428 -30.77 20.05 -15.92
CA GLU A 428 -30.79 18.64 -16.35
C GLU A 428 -30.25 18.40 -17.77
N SER A 429 -30.33 19.42 -18.64
CA SER A 429 -29.81 19.36 -20.02
C SER A 429 -28.30 19.67 -20.10
N GLY A 430 -27.68 20.14 -19.01
CA GLY A 430 -26.28 20.56 -18.99
C GLY A 430 -26.06 22.01 -19.42
N ILE A 431 -27.11 22.84 -19.41
CA ILE A 431 -27.00 24.26 -19.74
C ILE A 431 -26.63 25.02 -18.45
N PRO A 432 -25.59 25.88 -18.47
CA PRO A 432 -25.21 26.66 -17.31
C PRO A 432 -26.37 27.43 -16.68
N SER A 433 -26.51 27.33 -15.36
CA SER A 433 -27.66 27.86 -14.64
C SER A 433 -27.27 28.55 -13.34
N VAL A 434 -27.90 29.69 -13.09
CA VAL A 434 -27.82 30.44 -11.81
C VAL A 434 -29.07 30.25 -10.95
N ALA A 435 -29.99 29.39 -11.38
CA ALA A 435 -31.25 29.17 -10.67
C ALA A 435 -31.00 28.36 -9.39
N ALA A 436 -31.47 28.87 -8.25
CA ALA A 436 -31.28 28.23 -6.95
C ALA A 436 -31.84 26.79 -6.90
N GLY A 437 -32.95 26.52 -7.60
CA GLY A 437 -33.54 25.18 -7.67
C GLY A 437 -32.64 24.18 -8.41
N ASN A 438 -32.02 24.59 -9.51
CA ASN A 438 -31.10 23.72 -10.25
C ASN A 438 -29.86 23.40 -9.41
N HIS A 439 -29.30 24.41 -8.75
CA HIS A 439 -28.18 24.22 -7.84
C HIS A 439 -28.49 23.23 -6.72
N LEU A 440 -29.63 23.41 -6.03
CA LEU A 440 -30.04 22.49 -4.96
C LEU A 440 -30.24 21.07 -5.48
N HIS A 441 -31.01 20.88 -6.55
CA HIS A 441 -31.33 19.54 -7.06
C HIS A 441 -30.09 18.81 -7.58
N GLN A 442 -29.17 19.51 -8.26
CA GLN A 442 -27.95 18.87 -8.76
C GLN A 442 -26.95 18.56 -7.64
N LEU A 443 -26.86 19.40 -6.60
CA LEU A 443 -26.09 19.06 -5.39
C LEU A 443 -26.66 17.84 -4.68
N ASP A 444 -27.97 17.82 -4.45
CA ASP A 444 -28.67 16.70 -3.82
C ASP A 444 -28.46 15.42 -4.62
N LYS A 445 -28.64 15.46 -5.95
CA LYS A 445 -28.39 14.32 -6.84
C LYS A 445 -26.97 13.78 -6.71
N ARG A 446 -25.96 14.65 -6.80
CA ARG A 446 -24.54 14.25 -6.71
C ARG A 446 -24.20 13.65 -5.34
N CYS A 447 -24.85 14.11 -4.27
CA CYS A 447 -24.68 13.58 -2.92
C CYS A 447 -25.42 12.24 -2.73
N ASN A 448 -26.71 12.20 -3.06
CA ASN A 448 -27.61 11.07 -2.83
C ASN A 448 -27.14 9.80 -3.56
N LYS A 449 -26.61 9.92 -4.79
CA LYS A 449 -26.07 8.75 -5.50
C LYS A 449 -24.95 8.04 -4.76
N LEU A 450 -24.21 8.73 -3.88
CA LEU A 450 -23.19 8.11 -3.02
C LEU A 450 -23.78 7.70 -1.67
N ALA A 451 -24.54 8.59 -1.03
CA ALA A 451 -25.07 8.35 0.33
C ALA A 451 -26.08 7.19 0.38
N ASP A 452 -26.90 7.03 -0.67
CA ASP A 452 -27.96 6.00 -0.72
C ASP A 452 -27.48 4.68 -1.34
N PHE A 453 -26.24 4.62 -1.82
CA PHE A 453 -25.70 3.40 -2.45
C PHE A 453 -25.38 2.33 -1.40
N ASP A 454 -25.80 1.09 -1.67
CA ASP A 454 -25.43 -0.06 -0.84
C ASP A 454 -24.04 -0.59 -1.23
N TYR A 455 -23.05 -0.25 -0.42
CA TYR A 455 -21.66 -0.70 -0.59
C TYR A 455 -21.43 -2.18 -0.22
N GLY A 456 -22.48 -2.90 0.20
CA GLY A 456 -22.40 -4.29 0.66
C GLY A 456 -21.50 -4.44 1.88
N ASP A 457 -20.97 -5.64 2.11
CA ASP A 457 -20.07 -5.89 3.26
C ASP A 457 -18.60 -5.51 2.99
N TYR A 458 -18.24 -5.13 1.76
CA TYR A 458 -16.83 -4.93 1.42
C TYR A 458 -16.25 -3.61 1.95
N TRP A 459 -17.10 -2.65 2.30
CA TRP A 459 -16.70 -1.33 2.81
C TRP A 459 -15.84 -1.38 4.09
N ALA A 460 -15.96 -2.43 4.90
CA ALA A 460 -15.14 -2.65 6.08
C ALA A 460 -15.07 -4.13 6.48
N ASP A 461 -13.92 -4.55 7.03
CA ASP A 461 -13.78 -5.85 7.67
C ASP A 461 -14.01 -5.73 9.19
N VAL A 462 -14.75 -6.66 9.77
CA VAL A 462 -14.90 -6.80 11.22
C VAL A 462 -14.36 -8.16 11.66
N GLU A 463 -13.34 -8.15 12.52
CA GLU A 463 -12.69 -9.36 13.01
C GLU A 463 -12.67 -9.40 14.55
N GLY A 464 -12.94 -10.56 15.13
CA GLY A 464 -13.06 -10.71 16.59
C GLY A 464 -14.39 -10.19 17.15
N ALA A 465 -14.65 -10.52 18.41
CA ALA A 465 -15.93 -10.24 19.08
C ALA A 465 -15.77 -9.49 20.40
N GLY A 466 -14.57 -9.05 20.74
CA GLY A 466 -14.26 -8.45 22.03
C GLY A 466 -14.93 -7.10 22.27
N SER A 467 -14.96 -6.68 23.54
CA SER A 467 -15.57 -5.40 23.96
C SER A 467 -14.65 -4.19 23.76
N THR A 468 -13.37 -4.39 23.47
CA THR A 468 -12.45 -3.31 23.09
C THR A 468 -12.31 -3.26 21.57
N ALA A 469 -12.80 -2.19 20.94
CA ALA A 469 -12.67 -2.02 19.49
C ALA A 469 -11.38 -1.28 19.13
N ILE A 470 -10.69 -1.76 18.10
CA ILE A 470 -9.63 -1.05 17.40
C ILE A 470 -10.20 -0.66 16.04
N ILE A 471 -10.25 0.64 15.74
CA ILE A 471 -10.72 1.15 14.45
C ILE A 471 -9.53 1.74 13.70
N THR A 472 -9.30 1.28 12.48
CA THR A 472 -8.15 1.71 11.67
C THR A 472 -8.40 1.48 10.17
N TRP A 473 -7.46 1.88 9.34
CA TRP A 473 -7.52 1.79 7.87
C TRP A 473 -6.10 1.77 7.28
N GLY A 474 -5.95 1.41 6.01
CA GLY A 474 -4.65 1.48 5.35
C GLY A 474 -3.62 0.49 5.92
N ALA A 475 -2.36 0.91 5.99
CA ALA A 475 -1.24 0.04 6.36
C ALA A 475 -1.27 -0.39 7.83
N THR A 476 -1.91 0.37 8.71
CA THR A 476 -2.00 0.08 10.15
C THR A 476 -2.90 -1.11 10.46
N VAL A 477 -3.77 -1.53 9.52
CA VAL A 477 -4.62 -2.72 9.66
C VAL A 477 -3.79 -3.97 9.91
N GLY A 478 -2.65 -4.11 9.24
CA GLY A 478 -1.77 -5.27 9.40
C GLY A 478 -1.30 -5.47 10.84
N ALA A 479 -0.90 -4.38 11.51
CA ALA A 479 -0.45 -4.41 12.89
C ALA A 479 -1.60 -4.69 13.87
N ALA A 480 -2.79 -4.14 13.61
CA ALA A 480 -3.98 -4.44 14.41
C ALA A 480 -4.41 -5.91 14.27
N ARG A 481 -4.32 -6.49 13.06
CA ARG A 481 -4.56 -7.92 12.80
C ARG A 481 -3.56 -8.83 13.51
N ASP A 482 -2.28 -8.48 13.52
CA ASP A 482 -1.26 -9.22 14.26
C ASP A 482 -1.51 -9.17 15.78
N LEU A 483 -2.00 -8.04 16.29
CA LEU A 483 -2.42 -7.92 17.69
C LEU A 483 -3.69 -8.74 17.99
N LEU A 484 -4.64 -8.83 17.05
CA LEU A 484 -5.89 -9.56 17.24
C LEU A 484 -5.66 -11.05 17.57
N ALA A 485 -4.58 -11.65 17.06
CA ALA A 485 -4.19 -13.02 17.42
C ALA A 485 -3.88 -13.19 18.93
N ARG A 486 -3.61 -12.09 19.63
CA ARG A 486 -3.35 -12.00 21.07
C ARG A 486 -4.55 -11.46 21.86
N SER A 487 -5.74 -11.44 21.24
CA SER A 487 -6.98 -10.96 21.85
C SER A 487 -7.27 -11.51 23.27
N PRO A 488 -7.00 -12.81 23.60
CA PRO A 488 -7.21 -13.34 24.95
C PRO A 488 -6.34 -12.70 26.05
N GLU A 489 -5.29 -11.96 25.69
CA GLU A 489 -4.44 -11.23 26.66
C GLU A 489 -5.12 -9.95 27.19
N PHE A 490 -6.23 -9.52 26.59
CA PHE A 490 -6.92 -8.27 26.90
C PHE A 490 -8.29 -8.55 27.54
N ASP A 491 -8.61 -7.81 28.61
CA ASP A 491 -9.90 -7.97 29.29
C ASP A 491 -11.08 -7.67 28.33
N GLY A 492 -12.06 -8.56 28.33
CA GLY A 492 -13.19 -8.55 27.41
C GLY A 492 -12.83 -8.78 25.92
N GLY A 493 -11.57 -9.05 25.60
CA GLY A 493 -11.07 -9.31 24.25
C GLY A 493 -11.06 -8.09 23.32
N LEU A 494 -10.51 -8.30 22.12
CA LEU A 494 -10.40 -7.31 21.04
C LEU A 494 -11.40 -7.56 19.90
N ARG A 495 -11.85 -6.48 19.27
CA ARG A 495 -12.56 -6.41 17.99
C ARG A 495 -11.82 -5.44 17.08
N LEU A 496 -11.51 -5.83 15.85
CA LEU A 496 -10.95 -4.97 14.82
C LEU A 496 -12.05 -4.55 13.86
N ILE A 497 -12.13 -3.25 13.57
CA ILE A 497 -12.93 -2.67 12.49
C ILE A 497 -11.95 -1.99 11.54
N ALA A 498 -11.73 -2.59 10.37
CA ALA A 498 -10.80 -2.12 9.35
C ALA A 498 -11.57 -1.55 8.16
N LEU A 499 -11.47 -0.23 7.94
CA LEU A 499 -12.26 0.44 6.90
C LEU A 499 -11.55 0.41 5.54
N ARG A 500 -12.32 0.10 4.49
CA ARG A 500 -11.96 0.34 3.08
C ARG A 500 -12.62 1.59 2.55
N LEU A 501 -13.92 1.75 2.75
CA LEU A 501 -14.62 2.99 2.41
C LEU A 501 -14.45 3.98 3.55
N LEU A 502 -13.84 5.13 3.26
CA LEU A 502 -13.70 6.23 4.20
C LEU A 502 -14.79 7.27 3.96
N ALA A 503 -15.09 7.60 2.70
CA ALA A 503 -16.20 8.45 2.31
C ALA A 503 -16.93 7.87 1.08
N PRO A 504 -18.28 7.92 1.03
CA PRO A 504 -19.17 8.50 2.04
C PRO A 504 -19.24 7.67 3.34
N GLU A 505 -19.57 8.34 4.44
CA GLU A 505 -19.72 7.73 5.76
C GLU A 505 -20.88 6.72 5.83
N GLN A 506 -20.76 5.72 6.71
CA GLN A 506 -21.71 4.62 6.85
C GLN A 506 -22.31 4.54 8.27
N PRO A 507 -23.08 5.55 8.75
CA PRO A 507 -23.43 5.70 10.16
C PRO A 507 -24.27 4.54 10.70
N GLY A 508 -25.26 4.06 9.92
CA GLY A 508 -26.07 2.90 10.29
C GLY A 508 -25.26 1.62 10.43
N PRO A 509 -24.51 1.19 9.38
CA PRO A 509 -23.59 0.06 9.48
C PRO A 509 -22.55 0.19 10.60
N MET A 510 -21.91 1.34 10.77
CA MET A 510 -20.94 1.59 11.84
C MET A 510 -21.57 1.41 13.22
N ALA A 511 -22.76 1.95 13.47
CA ALA A 511 -23.46 1.78 14.74
C ALA A 511 -23.72 0.30 15.07
N LYS A 512 -24.04 -0.53 14.07
CA LYS A 512 -24.17 -1.97 14.24
C LYS A 512 -22.84 -2.63 14.62
N MET A 513 -21.73 -2.24 13.99
CA MET A 513 -20.39 -2.78 14.28
C MET A 513 -19.90 -2.41 15.69
N LEU A 514 -20.32 -1.25 16.20
CA LEU A 514 -19.99 -0.77 17.54
C LEU A 514 -20.91 -1.33 18.64
N HIS A 515 -21.96 -2.08 18.29
CA HIS A 515 -22.84 -2.68 19.29
C HIS A 515 -22.05 -3.61 20.24
N GLY A 516 -22.21 -3.38 21.55
CA GLY A 516 -21.52 -4.12 22.62
C GLY A 516 -20.05 -3.73 22.84
N VAL A 517 -19.50 -2.79 22.07
CA VAL A 517 -18.19 -2.20 22.34
C VAL A 517 -18.29 -1.33 23.60
N LYS A 518 -17.31 -1.45 24.49
CA LYS A 518 -17.21 -0.69 25.75
C LYS A 518 -16.19 0.44 25.68
N ARG A 519 -15.22 0.35 24.77
CA ARG A 519 -14.20 1.36 24.52
C ARG A 519 -13.58 1.21 23.13
N ILE A 520 -13.08 2.31 22.60
CA ILE A 520 -12.54 2.39 21.23
C ILE A 520 -11.12 2.96 21.26
N LEU A 521 -10.18 2.29 20.60
CA LEU A 521 -8.88 2.82 20.23
C LEU A 521 -8.84 3.07 18.72
N ILE A 522 -8.67 4.32 18.32
CA ILE A 522 -8.45 4.68 16.91
C ILE A 522 -6.95 4.72 16.66
N VAL A 523 -6.47 3.96 15.68
CA VAL A 523 -5.04 3.85 15.35
C VAL A 523 -4.79 4.43 13.96
N GLU A 524 -3.87 5.37 13.85
CA GLU A 524 -3.52 5.99 12.56
C GLU A 524 -2.08 6.49 12.52
N GLN A 525 -1.48 6.47 11.32
CA GLN A 525 -0.13 6.98 11.12
C GLN A 525 -0.14 8.44 10.66
N SER A 526 -0.66 9.34 11.50
CA SER A 526 -0.69 10.78 11.26
C SER A 526 -0.34 11.54 12.55
N HIS A 527 0.21 12.76 12.44
CA HIS A 527 0.50 13.57 13.62
C HIS A 527 -0.76 14.15 14.27
N GLY A 528 -1.68 14.64 13.44
CA GLY A 528 -2.84 15.42 13.89
C GLY A 528 -4.04 14.59 14.33
N GLY A 529 -4.03 13.27 14.16
CA GLY A 529 -5.21 12.45 14.40
C GLY A 529 -6.33 12.75 13.39
N GLN A 530 -5.99 12.80 12.09
CA GLN A 530 -6.94 13.15 11.03
C GLN A 530 -8.14 12.19 11.02
N PHE A 531 -7.87 10.89 11.08
CA PHE A 531 -8.90 9.86 11.07
C PHE A 531 -9.73 9.89 12.36
N TYR A 532 -9.10 10.06 13.52
CA TYR A 532 -9.80 10.22 14.78
C TYR A 532 -10.81 11.39 14.76
N ARG A 533 -10.38 12.54 14.23
CA ARG A 533 -11.24 13.74 14.14
C ARG A 533 -12.38 13.53 13.14
N TYR A 534 -12.08 12.93 11.98
CA TYR A 534 -13.07 12.59 10.97
C TYR A 534 -14.13 11.61 11.51
N LEU A 535 -13.71 10.53 12.18
CA LEU A 535 -14.66 9.58 12.77
C LEU A 535 -15.57 10.24 13.80
N LYS A 536 -15.03 11.18 14.61
CA LYS A 536 -15.83 11.94 15.57
C LYS A 536 -16.81 12.92 14.95
N SER A 537 -16.56 13.42 13.74
CA SER A 537 -17.52 14.29 13.05
C SER A 537 -18.64 13.50 12.38
N CYS A 538 -18.38 12.25 11.98
CA CYS A 538 -19.33 11.46 11.18
C CYS A 538 -20.09 10.40 11.99
N TYR A 539 -19.55 9.96 13.14
CA TYR A 539 -20.11 8.85 13.90
C TYR A 539 -20.30 9.19 15.38
N ASP A 540 -21.38 8.67 15.96
CA ASP A 540 -21.61 8.74 17.41
C ASP A 540 -20.75 7.70 18.14
N LEU A 541 -19.56 8.12 18.56
CA LEU A 541 -18.63 7.33 19.37
C LEU A 541 -18.94 7.50 20.87
N SER A 542 -20.11 6.97 21.29
CA SER A 542 -20.70 7.17 22.62
C SER A 542 -19.96 6.51 23.80
N VAL A 543 -18.90 5.76 23.52
CA VAL A 543 -18.07 5.08 24.52
C VAL A 543 -16.71 5.76 24.66
N PRO A 544 -15.97 5.54 25.77
CA PRO A 544 -14.62 6.05 25.92
C PRO A 544 -13.77 5.75 24.68
N THR A 545 -13.33 6.81 24.01
CA THR A 545 -12.59 6.73 22.74
C THR A 545 -11.27 7.47 22.87
N ARG A 546 -10.17 6.77 22.59
CA ARG A 546 -8.81 7.34 22.58
C ARG A 546 -8.18 7.21 21.19
N SER A 547 -7.20 8.06 20.90
CA SER A 547 -6.45 8.06 19.65
C SER A 547 -4.99 7.68 19.91
N PHE A 548 -4.48 6.72 19.14
CA PHE A 548 -3.05 6.48 18.97
C PHE A 548 -2.66 6.96 17.57
N CYS A 549 -2.19 8.21 17.50
CA CYS A 549 -1.71 8.84 16.29
C CYS A 549 -0.20 9.08 16.36
N ARG A 550 0.56 8.58 15.38
CA ARG A 550 2.02 8.75 15.27
C ARG A 550 2.41 9.05 13.82
N PRO A 551 3.11 10.16 13.52
CA PRO A 551 3.55 10.44 12.15
C PRO A 551 4.82 9.68 11.78
N GLY A 552 5.22 9.85 10.53
CA GLY A 552 6.59 9.61 10.11
C GLY A 552 6.99 8.14 10.10
N PRO A 553 8.29 7.90 9.90
CA PRO A 553 8.73 6.93 8.90
C PRO A 553 8.56 5.48 9.30
N VAL A 554 8.41 5.22 10.60
CA VAL A 554 8.31 3.87 11.15
C VAL A 554 6.84 3.47 11.19
N PRO A 555 6.42 2.38 10.53
CA PRO A 555 5.06 1.87 10.68
C PRO A 555 4.69 1.58 12.13
N ILE A 556 3.42 1.75 12.49
CA ILE A 556 2.93 1.37 13.84
C ILE A 556 2.98 -0.15 13.97
N LEU A 557 3.58 -0.65 15.05
CA LEU A 557 3.72 -2.07 15.34
C LEU A 557 2.63 -2.59 16.29
N ALA A 558 2.33 -3.88 16.19
CA ALA A 558 1.35 -4.55 17.06
C ALA A 558 1.69 -4.42 18.57
N VAL A 559 2.99 -4.43 18.90
CA VAL A 559 3.47 -4.25 20.29
C VAL A 559 3.23 -2.84 20.82
N GLU A 560 3.29 -1.82 19.97
CA GLU A 560 3.00 -0.44 20.36
C GLU A 560 1.50 -0.28 20.66
N ILE A 561 0.63 -0.83 19.80
CA ILE A 561 -0.82 -0.83 20.03
C ILE A 561 -1.17 -1.55 21.33
N ALA A 562 -0.54 -2.71 21.58
CA ALA A 562 -0.72 -3.47 22.82
C ALA A 562 -0.33 -2.66 24.06
N THR A 563 0.83 -2.00 24.01
CA THR A 563 1.35 -1.16 25.10
C THR A 563 0.39 -0.02 25.39
N TRP A 564 -0.16 0.60 24.35
CA TRP A 564 -1.12 1.69 24.47
C TRP A 564 -2.42 1.25 25.18
N LEU A 565 -2.95 0.08 24.83
CA LEU A 565 -4.11 -0.51 25.50
C LEU A 565 -3.84 -0.83 26.98
N GLN A 566 -2.67 -1.41 27.29
CA GLN A 566 -2.29 -1.74 28.68
C GLN A 566 -2.09 -0.50 29.55
N GLN A 567 -1.54 0.58 28.98
CA GLN A 567 -1.42 1.87 29.66
C GLN A 567 -2.80 2.48 29.94
N TRP A 568 -3.79 2.27 29.04
CA TRP A 568 -5.16 2.67 29.30
C TRP A 568 -5.77 1.90 30.47
N ASP A 569 -5.53 0.59 30.58
CA ASP A 569 -6.02 -0.19 31.73
C ASP A 569 -5.42 0.26 33.07
N SER A 570 -4.25 0.92 33.03
CA SER A 570 -3.53 1.39 34.21
C SER A 570 -3.85 2.84 34.61
N SER A 571 -4.61 3.57 33.78
CA SER A 571 -4.96 4.99 33.94
C SER A 571 -6.43 5.17 34.29
#